data_AF-A0A7C2IP24-F1
#
_entry.id   AF-A0A7C2IP24-F1
#
_cell.length_a   1.000
_cell.length_b   1.000
_cell.length_c   1.000
_cell.angle_alpha   90.00
_cell.angle_beta   90.00
_cell.angle_gamma   90.00
#
_symmetry.space_group_name_H-M   'P 1'
#
loop_
_entity.id
_entity.type
_entity.pdbx_description
1 polymer ?
#
loop_
_entity_poly.entity_id
_entity_poly.type
_entity_poly.pdbx_seq_one_letter_code
_entity_poly.pdbx_strand_id
1 'polypeptide(L)' 'IMGIRHRRLPIEGVQFHPESFLTTCGDALLESFLDMEVER' A
#
# COMPACT_ATOMS: atom_id res chain seq x y z
N ILE A 1 -12.79 -6.40 5.35
CA ILE A 1 -12.18 -5.62 4.24
C ILE A 1 -10.72 -5.45 4.61
N MET A 2 -9.78 -5.88 3.76
CA MET A 2 -8.34 -5.90 4.11
C MET A 2 -7.54 -4.78 3.46
N GLY A 3 -8.15 -4.06 2.51
CA GLY A 3 -7.59 -2.87 1.90
C GLY A 3 -8.68 -1.96 1.36
N ILE A 4 -8.37 -0.67 1.29
CA ILE A 4 -9.23 0.39 0.79
C ILE A 4 -8.43 1.32 -0.13
N ARG A 5 -9.10 1.88 -1.13
CA ARG A 5 -8.57 2.90 -2.03
C ARG A 5 -9.53 4.07 -2.09
N HIS A 6 -9.02 5.28 -1.92
CA HIS A 6 -9.80 6.48 -2.14
C HIS A 6 -10.07 6.66 -3.64
N ARG A 7 -11.31 6.97 -4.03
CA ARG A 7 -11.72 7.01 -5.45
C ARG A 7 -11.11 8.15 -6.28
N ARG A 8 -10.63 9.19 -5.61
CA ARG A 8 -10.21 10.47 -6.25
C ARG A 8 -8.85 10.97 -5.80
N LEU A 9 -8.31 10.42 -4.71
CA LEU A 9 -7.04 10.87 -4.11
C LEU A 9 -6.09 9.69 -4.17
N PRO A 10 -4.77 9.92 -4.30
CA PRO A 10 -3.75 8.86 -4.29
C PRO A 10 -3.53 8.36 -2.85
N ILE A 11 -4.59 7.84 -2.24
CA ILE A 11 -4.61 7.36 -0.86
C ILE A 11 -5.12 5.93 -0.86
N GLU A 12 -4.28 5.03 -0.36
CA GLU A 12 -4.56 3.61 -0.20
C GLU A 12 -4.24 3.20 1.23
N GLY A 13 -4.95 2.19 1.74
CA GLY A 13 -4.73 1.68 3.09
C GLY A 13 -4.93 0.18 3.13
N VAL A 14 -4.08 -0.51 3.89
CA VAL A 14 -4.20 -1.94 4.19
C VAL A 14 -4.35 -2.13 5.69
N GLN A 15 -5.07 -3.17 6.10
CA GLN A 15 -5.35 -3.43 7.52
C GLN A 15 -4.20 -4.18 8.23
N PHE A 16 -3.34 -4.85 7.46
CA PHE A 16 -2.20 -5.60 7.98
C PHE A 16 -0.92 -4.78 7.89
N HIS A 17 0.15 -5.33 8.46
CA HIS A 17 1.48 -4.74 8.50
C HIS A 17 2.34 -5.29 7.35
N PRO A 18 2.41 -4.61 6.19
CA PRO A 18 3.26 -5.04 5.07
C PRO A 18 4.75 -4.99 5.42
N GLU A 19 5.14 -4.23 6.44
CA GLU A 19 6.51 -4.18 6.94
C GLU A 19 6.91 -5.41 7.79
N SER A 20 5.95 -6.26 8.16
CA SER A 20 6.23 -7.43 9.00
C SER A 20 6.91 -8.55 8.22
N PHE A 21 7.90 -9.21 8.83
CA PHE A 21 8.56 -10.40 8.27
C PHE A 21 7.59 -11.54 7.92
N LEU A 22 6.44 -11.61 8.60
CA LEU A 22 5.41 -12.62 8.34
C LEU A 22 4.57 -12.32 7.08
N THR A 23 4.68 -11.12 6.50
CA THR A 23 4.00 -10.76 5.26
C THR A 23 4.93 -11.05 4.08
N THR A 24 4.80 -12.25 3.49
CA THR A 24 5.73 -12.75 2.43
C THR A 24 5.86 -11.86 1.20
N CYS A 25 4.85 -11.04 0.89
CA CYS A 25 4.85 -10.08 -0.23
C CYS A 25 4.85 -8.62 0.26
N GLY A 26 5.30 -8.39 1.48
CA GLY A 26 5.27 -7.08 2.13
C GLY A 26 6.15 -6.05 1.42
N ASP A 27 7.31 -6.48 0.96
CA ASP A 27 8.28 -5.71 0.16
C ASP A 27 7.70 -5.23 -1.17
N ALA A 28 7.15 -6.13 -1.99
CA ALA A 28 6.55 -5.79 -3.27
C ALA A 28 5.34 -4.84 -3.11
N LEU A 29 4.58 -5.01 -2.02
CA LEU A 29 3.46 -4.13 -1.72
C LEU A 29 3.94 -2.73 -1.31
N LEU A 30 5.01 -2.63 -0.51
CA LEU A 30 5.63 -1.36 -0.14
C LEU A 30 6.20 -0.64 -1.37
N GLU A 31 6.86 -1.34 -2.30
CA GLU A 31 7.31 -0.77 -3.58
C GLU A 31 6.12 -0.19 -4.36
N SER A 32 5.02 -0.94 -4.47
CA SER A 32 3.81 -0.47 -5.13
C SER A 32 3.23 0.81 -4.49
N PHE A 33 3.33 0.96 -3.16
CA PHE A 33 2.91 2.19 -2.48
C PHE A 33 3.84 3.37 -2.78
N LEU A 34 5.15 3.14 -2.93
CA LEU A 34 6.14 4.18 -3.22
C LEU A 34 6.11 4.63 -4.68
N ASP A 35 5.77 3.73 -5.60
CA ASP A 35 5.62 4.00 -7.02
C ASP A 35 4.33 4.77 -7.36
N MET A 36 3.44 4.96 -6.39
CA MET A 36 2.26 5.81 -6.60
C MET A 36 2.72 7.25 -6.84
N GLU A 37 2.63 7.69 -8.09
CA GLU A 37 2.90 9.07 -8.49
C GLU A 37 1.97 10.03 -7.73
N VAL A 38 2.55 10.77 -6.79
CA VAL A 38 1.96 12.00 -6.28
C VAL A 38 2.37 13.07 -7.28
N GLU A 39 1.41 13.55 -8.09
CA GLU A 39 1.60 14.74 -8.93
C GLU A 39 2.26 15.83 -8.06
N ARG A 40 3.53 16.13 -8.35
CA ARG A 40 4.35 17.05 -7.53
C ARG A 40 3.95 18.50 -7.72
#